data_AF-A0A8T3YAY3-F1
#
_entry.id   AF-A0A8T3YAY3-F1
#
_cell.length_a   1.000
_cell.length_b   1.000
_cell.length_c   1.000
_cell.angle_alpha   90.00
_cell.angle_beta   90.00
_cell.angle_gamma   90.00
#
_symmetry.space_group_name_H-M   'P 1'
#
loop_
_entity.id
_entity.type
_entity.pdbx_description
1 polymer ?
#
loop_
_entity_poly.entity_id
_entity_poly.type
_entity_poly.pdbx_seq_one_letter_code
_entity_poly.pdbx_strand_id
1 'polypeptide(L)'
;MVEKKEDLGLYQSQVQTDVSFTAFMTAVVVFFTGLLLTEFESYDISIKVPISFLIISIFGFLYSTMIFSNAAGEINQGRLAKAKKHLLLGDILSEYLGVYLLIISLPLIINVITTDTFLRGVTVVSSLAGLALYQFSHFSVLEQHFKEGYDVFAAAILLFAIGLFFAQLFKWYFAQLSIVFLLFVLYITYLAIKRNM
;
A
#
# COMPACT_ATOMS: atom_id res chain seq x y z
N MET A 1 6.65 29.84 24.14
CA MET A 1 7.34 29.93 22.82
C MET A 1 8.29 28.77 22.56
N VAL A 2 8.81 28.07 23.59
CA VAL A 2 9.67 26.88 23.44
C VAL A 2 8.87 25.67 22.92
N GLU A 3 7.69 25.42 23.50
CA GLU A 3 6.76 24.33 23.13
C GLU A 3 6.37 24.34 21.63
N LYS A 4 6.07 25.52 21.07
CA LYS A 4 5.71 25.69 19.65
C LYS A 4 6.87 25.39 18.68
N LYS A 5 8.13 25.57 19.11
CA LYS A 5 9.31 25.25 18.27
C LYS A 5 9.63 23.76 18.30
N GLU A 6 9.44 23.13 19.45
CA GLU A 6 9.65 21.69 19.64
C GLU A 6 8.65 20.87 18.81
N ASP A 7 7.37 21.27 18.84
CA ASP A 7 6.33 20.69 17.98
C ASP A 7 6.66 20.81 16.49
N LEU A 8 7.13 21.97 16.04
CA LEU A 8 7.50 22.21 14.64
C LEU A 8 8.65 21.31 14.19
N GLY A 9 9.66 21.12 15.05
CA GLY A 9 10.79 20.22 14.77
C GLY A 9 10.34 18.76 14.63
N LEU A 10 9.40 18.32 15.46
CA LEU A 10 8.85 16.96 15.39
C LEU A 10 8.09 16.73 14.07
N TYR A 11 7.21 17.65 13.66
CA TYR A 11 6.48 17.52 12.39
C TYR A 11 7.40 17.57 11.17
N GLN A 12 8.45 18.40 11.20
CA GLN A 12 9.44 18.44 10.13
C GLN A 12 10.21 17.12 10.02
N SER A 13 10.62 16.55 11.17
CA SER A 13 11.27 15.24 11.20
C SER A 13 10.35 14.13 10.67
N GLN A 14 9.08 14.13 11.08
CA GLN A 14 8.09 13.17 10.59
C GLN A 14 7.95 13.26 9.06
N VAL A 15 7.72 14.45 8.52
CA VAL A 15 7.59 14.65 7.06
C VAL A 15 8.83 14.17 6.32
N GLN A 16 10.03 14.43 6.85
CA GLN A 16 11.27 13.97 6.21
C GLN A 16 11.36 12.44 6.17
N THR A 17 10.98 11.78 7.26
CA THR A 17 10.90 10.31 7.34
C THR A 17 9.88 9.77 6.35
N ASP A 18 8.69 10.35 6.29
CA ASP A 18 7.60 9.90 5.44
C ASP A 18 7.95 10.05 3.95
N VAL A 19 8.51 11.21 3.54
CA VAL A 19 9.01 11.44 2.18
C VAL A 19 10.09 10.44 1.80
N SER A 20 11.03 10.19 2.71
CA SER A 20 12.15 9.28 2.46
C SER A 20 11.65 7.84 2.32
N PHE A 21 10.71 7.42 3.17
CA PHE A 21 10.06 6.12 3.10
C PHE A 21 9.32 5.94 1.77
N THR A 22 8.43 6.86 1.39
CA THR A 22 7.65 6.70 0.15
C THR A 22 8.50 6.80 -1.11
N ALA A 23 9.55 7.63 -1.12
CA ALA A 23 10.50 7.69 -2.22
C ALA A 23 11.29 6.38 -2.36
N PHE A 24 11.78 5.82 -1.24
CA PHE A 24 12.46 4.52 -1.23
C PHE A 24 11.54 3.40 -1.72
N MET A 25 10.32 3.33 -1.19
CA MET A 25 9.34 2.33 -1.60
C MET A 25 9.00 2.46 -3.09
N THR A 26 8.86 3.69 -3.61
CA THR A 26 8.68 3.92 -5.06
C THR A 26 9.81 3.27 -5.86
N ALA A 27 11.08 3.51 -5.47
CA ALA A 27 12.23 2.95 -6.16
C ALA A 27 12.23 1.41 -6.12
N VAL A 28 11.89 0.82 -4.98
CA VAL A 28 11.74 -0.63 -4.81
C VAL A 28 10.67 -1.18 -5.76
N VAL A 29 9.48 -0.58 -5.79
CA VAL A 29 8.39 -1.04 -6.65
C VAL A 29 8.74 -0.87 -8.14
N VAL A 30 9.35 0.25 -8.53
CA VAL A 30 9.82 0.47 -9.91
C VAL A 30 10.85 -0.58 -10.31
N PHE A 31 11.81 -0.89 -9.44
CA PHE A 31 12.81 -1.92 -9.69
C PHE A 31 12.18 -3.29 -9.96
N PHE A 32 11.28 -3.74 -9.08
CA PHE A 32 10.58 -5.02 -9.27
C PHE A 32 9.68 -5.00 -10.52
N THR A 33 8.98 -3.89 -10.78
CA THR A 33 8.16 -3.75 -11.99
C THR A 33 9.01 -3.85 -13.26
N GLY A 34 10.17 -3.18 -13.28
CA GLY A 34 11.11 -3.22 -14.41
C GLY A 34 11.68 -4.62 -14.64
N LEU A 35 12.15 -5.28 -13.58
CA LEU A 35 12.66 -6.65 -13.64
C LEU A 35 11.61 -7.63 -14.17
N LEU A 36 10.35 -7.43 -13.81
CA LEU A 36 9.26 -8.25 -14.32
C LEU A 36 9.03 -8.00 -15.80
N LEU A 37 8.93 -6.75 -16.22
CA LEU A 37 8.69 -6.42 -17.62
C LEU A 37 9.79 -6.93 -18.57
N THR A 38 11.02 -7.12 -18.11
CA THR A 38 12.13 -7.64 -18.94
C THR A 38 12.08 -9.14 -19.19
N GLU A 39 11.42 -9.91 -18.32
CA GLU A 39 11.45 -11.39 -18.36
C GLU A 39 10.23 -12.00 -19.08
N PHE A 40 9.33 -11.20 -19.66
CA PHE A 40 8.04 -11.70 -20.16
C PHE A 40 7.87 -11.69 -21.68
N GLU A 41 7.82 -12.90 -22.23
CA GLU A 41 7.50 -13.18 -23.65
C GLU A 41 5.98 -13.31 -23.90
N SER A 42 5.13 -13.41 -22.87
CA SER A 42 3.67 -13.54 -23.04
C SER A 42 2.85 -12.73 -22.03
N TYR A 43 1.79 -12.09 -22.53
CA TYR A 43 0.88 -11.21 -21.79
C TYR A 43 -0.33 -11.98 -21.18
N ASP A 44 -0.08 -13.02 -20.38
CA ASP A 44 -1.11 -13.76 -19.62
C ASP A 44 -1.73 -12.86 -18.53
N ILE A 45 -3.02 -13.03 -18.26
CA ILE A 45 -3.76 -12.29 -17.23
C ILE A 45 -3.17 -12.49 -15.83
N SER A 46 -2.56 -13.66 -15.59
CA SER A 46 -1.87 -14.05 -14.36
C SER A 46 -0.69 -13.11 -14.02
N ILE A 47 -0.16 -12.42 -15.02
CA ILE A 47 0.97 -11.46 -14.93
C ILE A 47 0.45 -10.02 -14.95
N LYS A 48 -0.51 -9.72 -15.85
CA LYS A 48 -1.07 -8.37 -16.02
C LYS A 48 -1.63 -7.80 -14.72
N VAL A 49 -2.33 -8.63 -13.95
CA VAL A 49 -2.94 -8.20 -12.69
C VAL A 49 -1.86 -7.78 -11.67
N PRO A 50 -0.88 -8.62 -11.30
CA PRO A 50 0.15 -8.19 -10.35
C PRO A 50 0.95 -6.98 -10.82
N ILE A 51 1.28 -6.89 -12.12
CA ILE A 51 1.94 -5.70 -12.67
C ILE A 51 1.05 -4.45 -12.53
N SER A 52 -0.25 -4.57 -12.78
CA SER A 52 -1.17 -3.43 -12.59
C SER A 52 -1.21 -2.97 -11.13
N PHE A 53 -1.16 -3.91 -10.17
CA PHE A 53 -1.09 -3.58 -8.74
C PHE A 53 0.21 -2.84 -8.41
N LEU A 54 1.36 -3.31 -8.92
CA LEU A 54 2.64 -2.62 -8.75
C LEU A 54 2.62 -1.21 -9.35
N ILE A 55 2.05 -1.02 -10.54
CA ILE A 55 1.91 0.29 -11.17
C ILE A 55 1.09 1.24 -10.28
N ILE A 56 -0.04 0.76 -9.75
CA ILE A 56 -0.88 1.56 -8.85
C ILE A 56 -0.11 1.86 -7.56
N SER A 57 0.68 0.91 -7.04
CA SER A 57 1.57 1.15 -5.89
C SER A 57 2.60 2.24 -6.14
N ILE A 58 3.23 2.26 -7.33
CA ILE A 58 4.16 3.33 -7.72
C ILE A 58 3.47 4.69 -7.63
N PHE A 59 2.27 4.83 -8.20
CA PHE A 59 1.53 6.08 -8.12
C PHE A 59 1.10 6.41 -6.69
N GLY A 60 0.66 5.42 -5.91
CA GLY A 60 0.33 5.59 -4.49
C GLY A 60 1.48 6.22 -3.70
N PHE A 61 2.69 5.67 -3.84
CA PHE A 61 3.87 6.21 -3.17
C PHE A 61 4.34 7.56 -3.73
N LEU A 62 4.30 7.76 -5.06
CA LEU A 62 4.67 9.04 -5.68
C LEU A 62 3.75 10.17 -5.24
N TYR A 63 2.43 9.97 -5.28
CA TYR A 63 1.47 10.98 -4.82
C TYR A 63 1.65 11.27 -3.34
N SER A 64 1.82 10.24 -2.51
CA SER A 64 2.08 10.41 -1.07
C SER A 64 3.33 11.23 -0.81
N THR A 65 4.42 10.95 -1.52
CA THR A 65 5.67 11.73 -1.44
C THR A 65 5.44 13.21 -1.73
N MET A 66 4.69 13.54 -2.79
CA MET A 66 4.36 14.92 -3.13
C MET A 66 3.48 15.59 -2.06
N ILE A 67 2.53 14.84 -1.50
CA ILE A 67 1.63 15.33 -0.45
C ILE A 67 2.38 15.61 0.85
N PHE A 68 3.29 14.72 1.26
CA PHE A 68 4.16 14.95 2.41
C PHE A 68 5.08 16.15 2.20
N SER A 69 5.65 16.31 1.01
CA SER A 69 6.43 17.50 0.66
C SER A 69 5.60 18.80 0.77
N ASN A 70 4.34 18.78 0.34
CA ASN A 70 3.42 19.91 0.52
C ASN A 70 3.11 20.17 2.01
N ALA A 71 3.00 19.12 2.83
CA ALA A 71 2.85 19.27 4.28
C ALA A 71 4.04 20.02 4.90
N ALA A 72 5.28 19.75 4.44
CA ALA A 72 6.47 20.50 4.85
C ALA A 72 6.33 22.01 4.59
N GLY A 73 5.82 22.37 3.41
CA GLY A 73 5.56 23.76 3.03
C GLY A 73 4.55 24.43 3.95
N GLU A 74 3.45 23.76 4.29
CA GLU A 74 2.43 24.27 5.19
C GLU A 74 2.93 24.40 6.64
N ILE A 75 3.79 23.48 7.11
CA ILE A 75 4.45 23.58 8.43
C ILE A 75 5.33 24.83 8.50
N ASN A 76 6.15 25.07 7.48
CA ASN A 76 7.03 26.24 7.42
C ASN A 76 6.25 27.56 7.38
N GLN A 77 5.04 27.55 6.83
CA GLN A 77 4.12 28.70 6.81
C GLN A 77 3.29 28.82 8.10
N GLY A 78 3.50 27.96 9.09
CA GLY A 78 2.79 27.96 10.37
C GLY A 78 1.34 27.45 10.31
N ARG A 79 0.93 26.79 9.20
CA ARG A 79 -0.43 26.32 8.95
C ARG A 79 -0.60 24.86 9.36
N LEU A 80 -0.35 24.56 10.64
CA LEU A 80 -0.32 23.19 11.18
C LEU A 80 -1.59 22.38 10.92
N ALA A 81 -2.78 22.99 10.97
CA ALA A 81 -4.04 22.29 10.70
C ALA A 81 -4.12 21.75 9.26
N LYS A 82 -3.61 22.51 8.28
CA LYS A 82 -3.54 22.06 6.87
C LYS A 82 -2.46 21.01 6.69
N ALA A 83 -1.30 21.19 7.31
CA ALA A 83 -0.23 20.20 7.28
C ALA A 83 -0.67 18.82 7.79
N LYS A 84 -1.41 18.77 8.91
CA LYS A 84 -1.98 17.51 9.44
C LYS A 84 -2.93 16.83 8.45
N LYS A 85 -3.76 17.60 7.74
CA LYS A 85 -4.64 17.04 6.69
C LYS A 85 -3.83 16.45 5.53
N HIS A 86 -2.74 17.11 5.14
CA HIS A 86 -1.84 16.58 4.10
C HIS A 86 -1.13 15.30 4.56
N LEU A 87 -0.57 15.28 5.77
CA LEU A 87 0.06 14.08 6.34
C LEU A 87 -0.90 12.88 6.30
N LEU A 88 -2.11 13.05 6.85
CA LEU A 88 -3.12 12.00 6.88
C LEU A 88 -3.51 11.51 5.47
N LEU A 89 -3.62 12.41 4.50
CA LEU A 89 -3.93 12.04 3.11
C LEU A 89 -2.78 11.25 2.47
N GLY A 90 -1.53 11.64 2.75
CA GLY A 90 -0.33 10.90 2.33
C GLY A 90 -0.29 9.50 2.94
N ASP A 91 -0.62 9.37 4.23
CA ASP A 91 -0.68 8.07 4.92
C ASP A 91 -1.71 7.15 4.26
N ILE A 92 -2.92 7.65 4.02
CA ILE A 92 -4.01 6.90 3.35
C ILE A 92 -3.57 6.37 1.97
N LEU A 93 -3.01 7.24 1.13
CA LEU A 93 -2.61 6.85 -0.22
C LEU A 93 -1.42 5.88 -0.20
N SER A 94 -0.44 6.11 0.67
CA SER A 94 0.76 5.29 0.77
C SER A 94 0.43 3.89 1.26
N GLU A 95 -0.50 3.74 2.21
CA GLU A 95 -0.87 2.43 2.75
C GLU A 95 -1.79 1.67 1.80
N TYR A 96 -2.93 2.26 1.42
CA TYR A 96 -3.96 1.51 0.69
C TYR A 96 -3.63 1.29 -0.77
N LEU A 97 -3.08 2.30 -1.45
CA LEU A 97 -2.70 2.17 -2.85
C LEU A 97 -1.25 1.70 -3.00
N GLY A 98 -0.36 2.11 -2.10
CA GLY A 98 1.04 1.69 -2.09
C GLY A 98 1.24 0.30 -1.49
N VAL A 99 1.25 0.23 -0.17
CA VAL A 99 1.68 -0.94 0.62
C VAL A 99 0.82 -2.17 0.36
N TYR A 100 -0.51 -2.07 0.43
CA TYR A 100 -1.37 -3.25 0.30
C TYR A 100 -1.27 -3.90 -1.08
N LEU A 101 -1.32 -3.10 -2.14
CA LEU A 101 -1.19 -3.61 -3.51
C LEU A 101 0.21 -4.21 -3.75
N LEU A 102 1.26 -3.62 -3.17
CA LEU A 102 2.61 -4.17 -3.22
C LEU A 102 2.69 -5.53 -2.52
N ILE A 103 2.30 -5.62 -1.25
CA ILE A 103 2.40 -6.85 -0.45
C ILE A 103 1.64 -8.00 -1.11
N ILE A 104 0.47 -7.73 -1.69
CA ILE A 104 -0.34 -8.75 -2.37
C ILE A 104 0.25 -9.13 -3.74
N SER A 105 0.84 -8.18 -4.46
CA SER A 105 1.44 -8.47 -5.76
C SER A 105 2.66 -9.41 -5.68
N LEU A 106 3.48 -9.32 -4.62
CA LEU A 106 4.71 -10.11 -4.46
C LEU A 106 4.48 -11.64 -4.54
N PRO A 107 3.60 -12.26 -3.73
CA PRO A 107 3.35 -13.69 -3.81
C PRO A 107 2.72 -14.09 -5.15
N LEU A 108 1.88 -13.23 -5.75
CA LEU A 108 1.27 -13.48 -7.06
C LEU A 108 2.32 -13.48 -8.18
N ILE A 109 3.31 -12.60 -8.09
CA ILE A 109 4.42 -12.54 -9.03
C ILE A 109 5.28 -13.79 -8.90
N ILE A 110 5.72 -14.09 -7.68
CA ILE A 110 6.58 -15.26 -7.41
C ILE A 110 5.90 -16.53 -7.91
N ASN A 111 4.61 -16.70 -7.67
CA ASN A 111 3.83 -17.83 -8.15
C ASN A 111 3.89 -18.03 -9.68
N VAL A 112 4.02 -16.94 -10.44
CA VAL A 112 4.13 -17.01 -11.90
C VAL A 112 5.57 -17.23 -12.36
N ILE A 113 6.55 -16.54 -11.76
CA ILE A 113 7.94 -16.56 -12.26
C ILE A 113 8.74 -17.78 -11.81
N THR A 114 8.36 -18.44 -10.70
CA THR A 114 9.05 -19.65 -10.23
C THR A 114 8.12 -20.85 -10.22
N THR A 115 8.64 -22.02 -10.57
CA THR A 115 7.98 -23.32 -10.36
C THR A 115 8.34 -23.94 -9.01
N ASP A 116 9.29 -23.35 -8.28
CA ASP A 116 9.75 -23.86 -6.99
C ASP A 116 8.65 -23.69 -5.92
N THR A 117 8.17 -24.82 -5.39
CA THR A 117 7.12 -24.85 -4.38
C THR A 117 7.58 -24.28 -3.05
N PHE A 118 8.86 -24.41 -2.70
CA PHE A 118 9.42 -23.83 -1.48
C PHE A 118 9.40 -22.31 -1.55
N LEU A 119 9.90 -21.72 -2.64
CA LEU A 119 9.88 -20.27 -2.82
C LEU A 119 8.46 -19.70 -2.82
N ARG A 120 7.53 -20.36 -3.52
CA ARG A 120 6.10 -19.98 -3.49
C ARG A 120 5.53 -20.02 -2.07
N GLY A 121 5.77 -21.10 -1.34
CA GLY A 121 5.29 -21.27 0.03
C GLY A 121 5.84 -20.21 0.96
N VAL A 122 7.15 -19.97 0.92
CA VAL A 122 7.81 -18.95 1.76
C VAL A 122 7.28 -17.56 1.47
N THR A 123 7.16 -17.15 0.20
CA THR A 123 6.64 -15.82 -0.14
C THR A 123 5.20 -15.64 0.31
N VAL A 124 4.32 -16.62 0.08
CA VAL A 124 2.92 -16.52 0.50
C VAL A 124 2.79 -16.45 2.01
N VAL A 125 3.48 -17.35 2.73
CA VAL A 125 3.41 -17.39 4.19
C VAL A 125 3.99 -16.11 4.78
N SER A 126 5.14 -15.64 4.30
CA SER A 126 5.75 -14.39 4.79
C SER A 126 4.90 -13.15 4.48
N SER A 127 4.33 -13.04 3.27
CA SER A 127 3.43 -11.94 2.91
C SER A 127 2.14 -11.96 3.73
N LEU A 128 1.48 -13.11 3.89
CA LEU A 128 0.25 -13.23 4.67
C LEU A 128 0.48 -13.04 6.16
N ALA A 129 1.55 -13.63 6.72
CA ALA A 129 1.89 -13.45 8.12
C ALA A 129 2.30 -12.01 8.41
N GLY A 130 3.10 -11.40 7.54
CA GLY A 130 3.48 -9.99 7.64
C GLY A 130 2.26 -9.07 7.57
N LEU A 131 1.35 -9.31 6.62
CA LEU A 131 0.10 -8.55 6.50
C LEU A 131 -0.81 -8.71 7.71
N ALA A 132 -0.96 -9.94 8.21
CA ALA A 132 -1.76 -10.23 9.41
C ALA A 132 -1.16 -9.53 10.64
N LEU A 133 0.14 -9.72 10.88
CA LEU A 133 0.83 -9.06 11.99
C LEU A 133 0.69 -7.54 11.90
N TYR A 134 0.88 -6.98 10.71
CA TYR A 134 0.71 -5.55 10.50
C TYR A 134 -0.71 -5.07 10.83
N GLN A 135 -1.73 -5.75 10.31
CA GLN A 135 -3.13 -5.38 10.54
C GLN A 135 -3.59 -5.53 11.99
N PHE A 136 -3.15 -6.58 12.69
CA PHE A 136 -3.56 -6.87 14.07
C PHE A 136 -2.63 -6.26 15.13
N SER A 137 -1.49 -5.68 14.74
CA SER A 137 -0.56 -4.99 15.66
C SER A 137 -1.04 -3.63 16.15
N HIS A 138 -2.20 -3.16 15.69
CA HIS A 138 -2.74 -1.83 15.95
C HIS A 138 -1.92 -0.67 15.38
N PHE A 139 -0.95 -0.97 14.51
CA PHE A 139 -0.13 0.04 13.81
C PHE A 139 -0.65 0.40 12.43
N SER A 140 -1.74 -0.23 11.96
CA SER A 140 -2.28 0.07 10.62
C SER A 140 -3.01 1.41 10.61
N VAL A 141 -2.85 2.16 9.52
CA VAL A 141 -3.60 3.41 9.30
C VAL A 141 -5.10 3.11 9.19
N LEU A 142 -5.47 1.87 8.88
CA LEU A 142 -6.85 1.39 8.88
C LEU A 142 -7.56 1.57 10.24
N GLU A 143 -6.89 1.22 11.35
CA GLU A 143 -7.46 1.38 12.70
C GLU A 143 -7.62 2.85 13.08
N GLN A 144 -6.65 3.69 12.72
CA GLN A 144 -6.72 5.12 12.96
C GLN A 144 -7.97 5.75 12.33
N HIS A 145 -8.40 5.23 11.17
CA HIS A 145 -9.54 5.73 10.42
C HIS A 145 -10.88 5.02 10.72
N PHE A 146 -10.86 3.74 11.10
CA PHE A 146 -12.06 2.92 11.25
C PHE A 146 -12.11 2.17 12.59
N LYS A 147 -12.06 2.90 13.72
CA LYS A 147 -12.12 2.32 15.07
C LYS A 147 -13.19 1.24 15.30
N GLU A 148 -14.40 1.41 14.75
CA GLU A 148 -15.55 0.50 14.97
C GLU A 148 -15.74 -0.56 13.86
N GLY A 149 -14.79 -0.69 12.93
CA GLY A 149 -14.91 -1.64 11.81
C GLY A 149 -13.58 -2.11 11.22
N TYR A 150 -12.46 -1.80 11.88
CA TYR A 150 -11.12 -2.13 11.38
C TYR A 150 -10.96 -3.64 11.20
N ASP A 151 -11.45 -4.46 12.14
CA ASP A 151 -11.36 -5.92 12.08
C ASP A 151 -12.00 -6.48 10.80
N VAL A 152 -13.14 -5.91 10.39
CA VAL A 152 -13.89 -6.37 9.21
C VAL A 152 -13.10 -6.05 7.94
N PHE A 153 -12.56 -4.83 7.83
CA PHE A 153 -11.77 -4.44 6.67
C PHE A 153 -10.43 -5.19 6.60
N ALA A 154 -9.74 -5.34 7.73
CA ALA A 154 -8.50 -6.12 7.83
C ALA A 154 -8.74 -7.57 7.40
N ALA A 155 -9.74 -8.23 7.99
CA ALA A 155 -10.12 -9.60 7.63
C ALA A 155 -10.49 -9.71 6.15
N ALA A 156 -11.23 -8.74 5.59
CA ALA A 156 -11.58 -8.74 4.17
C ALA A 156 -10.34 -8.62 3.28
N ILE A 157 -9.39 -7.73 3.58
CA ILE A 157 -8.13 -7.61 2.82
C ILE A 157 -7.36 -8.93 2.85
N LEU A 158 -7.26 -9.56 4.02
CA LEU A 158 -6.55 -10.83 4.19
C LEU A 158 -7.24 -11.97 3.43
N LEU A 159 -8.58 -12.03 3.47
CA LEU A 159 -9.37 -12.99 2.69
C LEU A 159 -9.20 -12.77 1.17
N PHE A 160 -9.16 -11.52 0.72
CA PHE A 160 -8.86 -11.22 -0.69
C PHE A 160 -7.44 -11.63 -1.07
N ALA A 161 -6.45 -11.39 -0.22
CA ALA A 161 -5.07 -11.81 -0.49
C ALA A 161 -4.95 -13.33 -0.67
N ILE A 162 -5.58 -14.10 0.24
CA ILE A 162 -5.65 -15.56 0.15
C ILE A 162 -6.42 -15.99 -1.11
N GLY A 163 -7.60 -15.40 -1.33
CA GLY A 163 -8.46 -15.72 -2.46
C GLY A 163 -7.79 -15.46 -3.80
N LEU A 164 -7.08 -14.34 -3.96
CA LEU A 164 -6.34 -14.00 -5.17
C LEU A 164 -5.21 -15.00 -5.44
N PHE A 165 -4.48 -15.41 -4.41
CA PHE A 165 -3.42 -16.41 -4.57
C PHE A 165 -3.96 -17.74 -5.09
N PHE A 166 -5.02 -18.27 -4.48
CA PHE A 166 -5.65 -19.51 -4.94
C PHE A 166 -6.33 -19.36 -6.31
N ALA A 167 -7.02 -18.24 -6.56
CA ALA A 167 -7.64 -17.95 -7.85
C ALA A 167 -6.61 -17.92 -8.98
N GLN A 168 -5.40 -17.39 -8.73
CA GLN A 168 -4.30 -17.43 -9.68
C GLN A 168 -3.78 -18.86 -9.90
N LEU A 169 -3.59 -19.62 -8.81
CA LEU A 169 -3.09 -21.00 -8.87
C LEU A 169 -4.00 -21.90 -9.73
N PHE A 170 -5.32 -21.77 -9.59
CA PHE A 170 -6.31 -22.56 -10.33
C PHE A 170 -6.78 -21.89 -11.63
N LYS A 171 -6.27 -20.70 -11.95
CA LYS A 171 -6.72 -19.83 -13.07
C LYS A 171 -8.24 -19.59 -13.08
N TRP A 172 -8.88 -19.64 -11.92
CA TRP A 172 -10.33 -19.59 -11.79
C TRP A 172 -10.79 -18.20 -11.32
N TYR A 173 -11.53 -17.49 -12.17
CA TYR A 173 -12.06 -16.14 -11.91
C TYR A 173 -11.04 -15.11 -11.40
N PHE A 174 -9.75 -15.32 -11.66
CA PHE A 174 -8.66 -14.49 -11.11
C PHE A 174 -8.80 -13.01 -11.49
N ALA A 175 -9.10 -12.72 -12.75
CA ALA A 175 -9.29 -11.36 -13.23
C ALA A 175 -10.48 -10.67 -12.54
N GLN A 176 -11.61 -11.37 -12.43
CA GLN A 176 -12.82 -10.85 -11.81
C GLN A 176 -12.59 -10.56 -10.33
N LEU A 177 -11.97 -11.49 -9.60
CA LEU A 177 -11.65 -11.30 -8.19
C LEU A 177 -10.68 -10.13 -7.97
N SER A 178 -9.72 -9.95 -8.89
CA SER A 178 -8.75 -8.84 -8.86
C SER A 178 -9.41 -7.48 -9.05
N ILE A 179 -10.39 -7.40 -9.97
CA ILE A 179 -11.18 -6.18 -10.18
C ILE A 179 -12.01 -5.88 -8.93
N VAL A 180 -12.67 -6.88 -8.34
CA VAL A 180 -13.46 -6.71 -7.11
C VAL A 180 -12.57 -6.24 -5.96
N PHE A 181 -11.40 -6.86 -5.80
CA PHE A 181 -10.44 -6.44 -4.78
C PHE A 181 -9.96 -4.99 -5.00
N LEU A 182 -9.63 -4.62 -6.23
CA LEU A 182 -9.20 -3.25 -6.54
C LEU A 182 -10.31 -2.23 -6.25
N LEU A 183 -11.55 -2.51 -6.63
CA LEU A 183 -12.70 -1.66 -6.32
C LEU A 183 -12.92 -1.53 -4.81
N PHE A 184 -12.72 -2.61 -4.07
CA PHE A 184 -12.80 -2.61 -2.61
C PHE A 184 -11.71 -1.72 -1.98
N VAL A 185 -10.46 -1.82 -2.44
CA VAL A 185 -9.36 -0.94 -1.97
C VAL A 185 -9.63 0.53 -2.29
N LEU A 186 -10.11 0.83 -3.51
CA LEU A 186 -10.49 2.20 -3.89
C LEU A 186 -11.65 2.73 -3.05
N TYR A 187 -12.63 1.87 -2.74
CA TYR A 187 -13.76 2.23 -1.89
C TYR A 187 -13.33 2.56 -0.45
N ILE A 188 -12.46 1.73 0.16
CA ILE A 188 -11.90 2.01 1.49
C ILE A 188 -11.11 3.32 1.47
N THR A 189 -10.29 3.52 0.42
CA THR A 189 -9.50 4.74 0.24
C THR A 189 -10.40 5.97 0.20
N TYR A 190 -11.48 5.93 -0.59
CA TYR A 190 -12.46 7.00 -0.67
C TYR A 190 -13.14 7.26 0.69
N LEU A 191 -13.58 6.21 1.39
CA LEU A 191 -14.20 6.35 2.70
C LEU A 191 -13.25 6.98 3.73
N ALA A 192 -11.98 6.56 3.74
CA ALA A 192 -10.97 7.11 4.62
C ALA A 192 -10.74 8.59 4.32
N ILE A 193 -10.62 8.99 3.06
CA ILE A 193 -10.47 10.42 2.70
C ILE A 193 -11.70 11.20 3.17
N LYS A 194 -12.91 10.72 2.83
CA LYS A 194 -14.17 11.41 3.16
C LYS A 194 -14.37 11.60 4.67
N ARG A 195 -13.94 10.65 5.50
CA ARG A 195 -14.13 10.71 6.96
C ARG A 195 -13.20 11.72 7.63
N ASN A 196 -12.08 12.07 7.00
CA ASN A 196 -11.02 12.89 7.63
C ASN A 196 -10.82 14.27 6.98
N MET A 197 -11.56 14.59 5.91
CA MET A 197 -11.58 15.93 5.31
C MET A 197 -12.59 16.86 5.97
#